data_AF-A0A934YBF5-F1
#
_entry.id   AF-A0A934YBF5-F1
#
_cell.length_a   1.000
_cell.length_b   1.000
_cell.length_c   1.000
_cell.angle_alpha   90.00
_cell.angle_beta   90.00
_cell.angle_gamma   90.00
#
_symmetry.space_group_name_H-M   'P 1'
#
loop_
_entity.id
_entity.type
_entity.pdbx_description
1 polymer ?
#
loop_
_entity_poly.entity_id
_entity_poly.type
_entity_poly.pdbx_seq_one_letter_code
_entity_poly.pdbx_strand_id
1 'polypeptide(L)' 'MGFATELAKVLIENASNLETVLSIQANTLGNLNSSVIVLLSCGFEKIDETDGKELGILWKWELKRKG' A
#
# COMPACT_ATOMS: atom_id res chain seq x y z
N MET A 1 2.73 11.53 -13.30
CA MET A 1 2.47 10.27 -12.57
C MET A 1 2.97 9.11 -13.41
N GLY A 2 3.47 8.03 -12.80
CA GLY A 2 4.08 6.89 -13.51
C GLY A 2 3.12 5.70 -13.67
N PHE A 3 3.45 4.75 -14.55
CA PHE A 3 2.61 3.58 -14.85
C PHE A 3 2.23 2.76 -13.60
N ALA A 4 3.17 2.55 -12.68
CA ALA A 4 2.91 1.81 -11.45
C ALA A 4 1.84 2.49 -10.57
N THR A 5 1.85 3.83 -10.49
CA THR A 5 0.87 4.60 -9.73
C THR A 5 -0.51 4.51 -10.37
N GLU A 6 -0.60 4.63 -11.69
CA GLU A 6 -1.89 4.53 -12.39
C GLU A 6 -2.48 3.12 -12.28
N LEU A 7 -1.65 2.08 -12.42
CA LEU A 7 -2.10 0.70 -12.20
C LEU A 7 -2.58 0.49 -10.76
N ALA A 8 -1.84 0.98 -9.76
CA ALA A 8 -2.23 0.85 -8.36
C ALA A 8 -3.60 1.52 -8.10
N LYS A 9 -3.83 2.73 -8.62
CA LYS A 9 -5.12 3.41 -8.50
C LYS A 9 -6.28 2.61 -9.08
N VAL A 10 -6.12 2.04 -10.28
CA VAL A 10 -7.18 1.22 -10.91
C VAL A 10 -7.52 -0.01 -10.06
N LEU A 11 -6.50 -0.67 -9.50
CA LEU A 11 -6.71 -1.82 -8.61
C LEU A 11 -7.41 -1.41 -7.31
N ILE A 12 -7.03 -0.26 -6.73
CA ILE A 12 -7.66 0.30 -5.52
C ILE A 12 -9.12 0.65 -5.78
N GLU A 13 -9.41 1.32 -6.89
CA GLU A 13 -10.77 1.70 -7.29
C GLU A 13 -11.64 0.45 -7.45
N ASN A 14 -11.15 -0.55 -8.18
CA ASN A 14 -11.84 -1.82 -8.37
C ASN A 14 -12.15 -2.51 -7.04
N ALA A 15 -11.17 -2.60 -6.13
CA ALA A 15 -11.38 -3.19 -4.81
C ALA A 15 -12.36 -2.35 -3.95
N SER A 16 -12.29 -1.03 -4.03
CA SER A 16 -13.16 -0.11 -3.28
C SER A 16 -14.62 -0.15 -3.75
N ASN A 17 -14.90 -0.58 -4.98
CA ASN A 17 -16.26 -0.78 -5.47
C ASN A 17 -16.94 -2.01 -4.85
N LEU A 18 -16.21 -2.89 -4.17
CA LEU A 18 -16.76 -4.02 -3.44
C LEU A 18 -17.06 -3.61 -1.99
N GLU A 19 -18.34 -3.59 -1.60
CA GLU A 19 -18.75 -3.21 -0.24
C GLU A 19 -18.14 -4.10 0.86
N THR A 20 -17.78 -5.33 0.52
CA THR A 20 -17.13 -6.29 1.44
C THR A 20 -15.66 -5.98 1.70
N VAL A 21 -15.03 -5.10 0.92
CA VAL A 21 -13.64 -4.69 1.13
C VAL A 21 -13.60 -3.51 2.10
N LEU A 22 -13.08 -3.77 3.30
CA LEU A 22 -12.95 -2.80 4.39
C LEU A 22 -11.61 -2.04 4.36
N SER A 23 -10.56 -2.68 3.84
CA SER A 23 -9.20 -2.13 3.78
C SER A 23 -8.37 -2.84 2.73
N ILE A 24 -7.39 -2.14 2.16
CA ILE A 24 -6.36 -2.70 1.28
C ILE A 24 -5.02 -2.62 2.02
N GLN A 25 -4.27 -3.72 2.06
CA GLN A 25 -2.98 -3.78 2.73
C GLN A 25 -1.85 -4.11 1.75
N ALA A 26 -0.66 -3.58 2.01
CA ALA A 26 0.55 -3.83 1.24
C ALA A 26 1.77 -3.90 2.16
N ASN A 27 2.86 -4.51 1.67
CA ASN A 27 4.14 -4.55 2.38
C ASN A 27 5.27 -4.05 1.46
N THR A 28 6.25 -3.36 2.04
CA THR A 28 7.49 -2.95 1.35
C THR A 28 8.70 -3.28 2.22
N LEU A 29 9.89 -3.26 1.61
CA LEU A 29 11.12 -3.13 2.38
C LEU A 29 11.09 -1.81 3.18
N GLY A 30 11.74 -1.83 4.35
CA GLY A 30 11.77 -0.77 5.35
C GLY A 30 12.71 0.38 5.01
N ASN A 31 12.67 0.84 3.77
CA ASN A 31 13.47 1.94 3.27
C ASN A 31 12.68 2.75 2.23
N LEU A 32 13.10 3.99 1.98
CA LEU A 32 12.50 4.79 0.92
C LEU A 32 12.84 4.17 -0.45
N ASN A 33 11.82 3.74 -1.18
CA ASN A 33 11.94 3.11 -2.48
C ASN A 33 10.73 3.43 -3.37
N SER A 34 10.76 3.00 -4.63
CA SER A 34 9.71 3.28 -5.61
C SER A 34 8.32 2.81 -5.17
N SER A 35 8.23 1.66 -4.49
CA SER A 35 6.95 1.15 -3.98
C SER A 35 6.40 2.03 -2.85
N VAL A 36 7.26 2.52 -1.95
CA VAL A 36 6.87 3.49 -0.91
C VAL A 36 6.28 4.75 -1.54
N ILE A 37 6.91 5.29 -2.59
CA ILE A 37 6.43 6.48 -3.29
C ILE A 37 5.05 6.22 -3.92
N VAL A 38 4.84 5.04 -4.53
CA VAL A 38 3.54 4.65 -5.11
C VAL A 38 2.46 4.57 -4.03
N LEU A 39 2.74 3.89 -2.91
CA LEU A 39 1.78 3.73 -1.81
C LEU A 39 1.39 5.08 -1.20
N LEU A 40 2.37 5.96 -0.92
CA LEU A 40 2.12 7.32 -0.45
C LEU A 40 1.27 8.12 -1.45
N SER A 41 1.58 8.01 -2.75
CA SER A 41 0.81 8.69 -3.82
C SER A 41 -0.63 8.19 -3.93
N CYS A 42 -0.91 6.96 -3.47
CA CYS A 42 -2.23 6.36 -3.44
C CYS A 42 -2.96 6.55 -2.09
N GLY A 43 -2.35 7.24 -1.12
CA GLY A 43 -2.96 7.54 0.17
C GLY A 43 -2.88 6.42 1.20
N PHE A 44 -2.00 5.44 1.02
CA PHE A 44 -1.72 4.44 2.06
C PHE A 44 -0.97 5.08 3.23
N GLU A 45 -1.27 4.61 4.44
CA GLU A 45 -0.57 4.97 5.66
C GLU A 45 0.27 3.79 6.14
N LYS A 46 1.49 4.04 6.62
CA LYS A 46 2.30 3.00 7.28
C LYS A 46 1.67 2.74 8.65
N ILE A 47 1.23 1.51 8.88
CA ILE A 47 0.54 1.11 10.12
C ILE A 47 1.40 0.21 11.02
N ASP A 48 2.45 -0.40 10.48
CA ASP A 48 3.31 -1.29 11.26
C ASP A 48 4.72 -1.42 10.66
N GLU A 49 5.64 -1.93 11.48
CA GLU A 49 6.99 -2.31 11.12
C GLU A 49 7.35 -3.64 11.77
N THR A 50 7.93 -4.57 11.00
CA THR A 50 8.30 -5.90 11.50
C THR A 50 9.66 -6.32 10.98
N ASP A 51 10.39 -7.11 11.78
CA ASP A 51 11.62 -7.76 11.36
C ASP A 51 11.29 -8.94 10.42
N GLY A 52 11.57 -8.76 9.13
CA GLY A 52 11.43 -9.76 8.08
C GLY A 52 12.55 -10.80 8.03
N LYS A 53 13.40 -10.86 9.06
CA LYS A 53 14.58 -11.74 9.16
C LYS A 53 15.55 -11.45 8.01
N GLU A 54 15.76 -12.41 7.12
CA GLU A 54 16.69 -12.32 5.99
C GLU A 54 16.33 -11.20 5.00
N LEU A 55 15.07 -10.75 4.98
CA LEU A 55 14.62 -9.64 4.13
C LEU A 55 14.88 -8.26 4.74
N GLY A 56 15.33 -8.20 6.01
CA GLY A 56 15.42 -6.98 6.79
C GLY A 56 14.06 -6.45 7.22
N ILE A 57 14.01 -5.16 7.56
CA ILE A 57 12.79 -4.50 8.02
C ILE A 57 11.72 -4.51 6.91
N LEU A 58 10.49 -4.85 7.29
CA LEU A 58 9.31 -4.75 6.44
C LEU A 58 8.36 -3.70 7.01
N TRP A 59 7.81 -2.87 6.13
CA TRP A 59 6.77 -1.90 6.48
C TRP A 59 5.41 -2.39 6.00
N LYS A 60 4.42 -2.35 6.89
CA LYS A 60 3.03 -2.64 6.57
C LYS A 60 2.29 -1.35 6.30
N TRP A 61 1.52 -1.34 5.23
CA TRP A 61 0.75 -0.19 4.76
C TRP A 61 -0.73 -0.55 4.68
N GLU A 62 -1.58 0.43 4.96
CA GLU A 62 -3.03 0.27 4.86
C GLU A 62 -3.70 1.48 4.21
N LEU A 63 -4.68 1.20 3.36
CA LEU A 63 -5.67 2.15 2.88
C LEU A 63 -7.05 1.68 3.33
N LYS A 64 -7.65 2.39 4.28
CA LYS A 64 -9.01 2.09 4.77
C LYS A 64 -10.07 2.60 3.79
N ARG A 65 -11.19 1.88 3.69
CA ARG A 65 -12.37 2.39 3.00
C ARG A 65 -12.82 3.70 3.67
N LYS A 66 -13.07 4.73 2.86
CA LYS A 66 -13.75 5.95 3.34
C LYS A 66 -15.23 5.61 3.46
N GLY A 67 -15.77 5.74 4.67
CA GLY A 67 -17.18 5.48 4.98
C GLY A 67 -18.12 6.48 4.33
#